data_AF-A0A929ILS2-F1
#
_entry.id   AF-A0A929ILS2-F1
#
_cell.length_a   1.000
_cell.length_b   1.000
_cell.length_c   1.000
_cell.angle_alpha   90.00
_cell.angle_beta   90.00
_cell.angle_gamma   90.00
#
_symmetry.space_group_name_H-M   'P 1'
#
loop_
_entity.id
_entity.type
_entity.pdbx_description
1 polymer ?
#
loop_
_entity_poly.entity_id
_entity_poly.type
_entity_poly.pdbx_seq_one_letter_code
_entity_poly.pdbx_strand_id
1 'polypeptide(L)'
;PLEEIATKHGCTPAQVALAWILAQGDDIVPIPGTKRPERVNENLGALNLALDDGDLAKLDATFTPGAAQGTRYPAGGMKRVGL
;
A
#
# COMPACT_ATOMS: atom_id res chain seq x y z
N PRO A 1 -7.98 -5.19 7.27
CA PRO A 1 -6.75 -5.71 7.92
C PRO A 1 -5.76 -4.60 8.30
N LEU A 2 -5.69 -3.50 7.52
CA LEU A 2 -4.72 -2.44 7.76
C LEU A 2 -4.88 -1.77 9.12
N GLU A 3 -6.09 -1.41 9.56
CA GLU A 3 -6.30 -0.76 10.86
C GLU A 3 -5.93 -1.66 12.04
N GLU A 4 -6.25 -2.95 11.92
CA GLU A 4 -5.95 -3.96 12.94
C GLU A 4 -4.44 -4.15 13.11
N ILE A 5 -3.72 -4.32 12.00
CA ILE A 5 -2.26 -4.47 11.98
C ILE A 5 -1.59 -3.16 12.44
N ALA A 6 -2.11 -2.00 12.00
CA ALA A 6 -1.61 -0.71 12.44
C ALA A 6 -1.73 -0.53 13.97
N THR A 7 -2.86 -0.97 14.54
CA THR A 7 -3.08 -0.96 15.99
C THR A 7 -2.10 -1.88 16.72
N LYS A 8 -1.89 -3.11 16.20
CA LYS A 8 -0.92 -4.08 16.74
C LYS A 8 0.50 -3.50 16.79
N HIS A 9 0.90 -2.75 15.77
CA HIS A 9 2.24 -2.18 15.63
C HIS A 9 2.39 -0.74 16.13
N GLY A 10 1.31 -0.13 16.64
CA GLY A 10 1.33 1.26 17.09
C GLY A 10 1.68 2.28 15.99
N CYS A 11 1.29 1.99 14.75
CA CYS A 11 1.64 2.78 13.57
C CYS A 11 0.36 3.22 12.81
N THR A 12 0.50 3.88 11.66
CA THR A 12 -0.65 4.26 10.83
C THR A 12 -0.99 3.20 9.78
N PRO A 13 -2.25 3.09 9.34
CA PRO A 13 -2.61 2.21 8.23
C PRO A 13 -1.81 2.46 6.94
N ALA A 14 -1.41 3.72 6.70
CA ALA A 14 -0.56 4.07 5.56
C ALA A 14 0.85 3.49 5.68
N GLN A 15 1.41 3.48 6.90
CA GLN A 15 2.70 2.85 7.17
C GLN A 15 2.64 1.34 6.95
N VAL A 16 1.58 0.67 7.39
CA VAL A 16 1.37 -0.77 7.13
C VAL A 16 1.31 -1.05 5.63
N ALA A 17 0.54 -0.28 4.87
CA ALA A 17 0.42 -0.47 3.43
C ALA A 17 1.76 -0.29 2.71
N LEU A 18 2.54 0.72 3.09
CA LEU A 18 3.86 0.96 2.50
C LEU A 18 4.89 -0.11 2.88
N ALA A 19 4.93 -0.52 4.15
CA ALA A 19 5.81 -1.59 4.62
C ALA A 19 5.52 -2.92 3.93
N TRP A 20 4.24 -3.21 3.68
CA TRP A 20 3.84 -4.39 2.93
C TRP A 20 4.32 -4.37 1.48
N ILE A 21 4.19 -3.23 0.78
CA ILE A 21 4.69 -3.08 -0.59
C ILE A 21 6.22 -3.26 -0.64
N LEU A 22 6.94 -2.66 0.32
CA LEU A 22 8.39 -2.79 0.42
C LEU A 22 8.84 -4.23 0.70
N ALA A 23 8.01 -5.04 1.36
CA ALA A 23 8.31 -6.45 1.66
C ALA A 23 8.13 -7.39 0.44
N GLN A 24 7.53 -6.93 -0.66
CA GLN A 24 7.26 -7.77 -1.83
C GLN A 24 8.50 -8.06 -2.69
N GLY A 25 9.58 -7.28 -2.54
CA GLY A 25 10.83 -7.49 -3.27
C GLY A 25 11.73 -6.26 -3.29
N ASP A 26 13.04 -6.48 -3.37
CA ASP A 26 14.05 -5.41 -3.42
C ASP A 26 13.99 -4.57 -4.72
N ASP A 27 13.27 -5.06 -5.73
CA ASP A 27 13.02 -4.41 -7.02
C ASP A 27 11.75 -3.53 -7.02
N ILE A 28 11.03 -3.47 -5.89
CA ILE A 28 9.79 -2.71 -5.75
C ILE A 28 10.05 -1.42 -4.97
N VAL A 29 9.91 -0.28 -5.65
CA VAL A 29 10.11 1.05 -5.07
C VAL A 29 8.77 1.83 -5.05
N PRO A 30 8.09 1.96 -3.90
CA PRO A 30 6.88 2.76 -3.81
C PRO A 30 7.19 4.25 -3.95
N ILE A 31 6.33 4.97 -4.68
CA ILE A 31 6.43 6.42 -4.91
C ILE A 31 5.21 7.16 -4.32
N PRO A 32 5.02 7.17 -2.99
CA PRO A 32 3.83 7.75 -2.38
C PRO A 32 3.81 9.28 -2.54
N GLY A 33 2.83 9.77 -3.30
CA GLY A 33 2.60 11.21 -3.48
C GLY A 33 1.73 11.80 -2.37
N THR A 34 2.14 12.94 -1.82
CA THR A 34 1.32 13.73 -0.88
C THR A 34 1.57 15.22 -1.04
N LYS A 35 0.58 16.05 -0.69
CA LYS A 35 0.70 17.52 -0.64
C LYS A 35 0.97 18.06 0.77
N ARG A 36 1.02 17.17 1.78
CA ARG A 36 1.12 17.52 3.19
C ARG A 36 2.47 17.07 3.76
N PRO A 37 3.28 17.97 4.32
CA PRO A 37 4.58 17.62 4.92
C PRO A 37 4.46 16.55 6.01
N GLU A 38 3.40 16.57 6.82
CA GLU A 38 3.21 15.62 7.92
C GLU A 38 3.07 14.19 7.39
N ARG A 39 2.48 14.03 6.20
CA ARG A 39 2.33 12.73 5.54
C ARG A 39 3.63 12.21 4.94
N VAL A 40 4.58 13.09 4.61
CA VAL A 40 5.93 12.67 4.22
C VAL A 40 6.59 11.97 5.40
N ASN A 41 6.57 12.61 6.59
CA ASN A 41 7.13 12.02 7.81
C ASN A 41 6.41 10.73 8.21
N GLU A 42 5.08 10.70 8.10
CA GLU A 42 4.30 9.48 8.32
C GLU A 42 4.75 8.34 7.40
N ASN A 43 4.83 8.59 6.08
CA ASN A 43 5.23 7.59 5.09
C ASN A 43 6.65 7.07 5.33
N LEU A 44 7.59 7.94 5.72
CA LEU A 44 8.97 7.53 6.03
C LEU A 44 9.04 6.54 7.19
N GLY A 45 8.11 6.60 8.14
CA GLY A 45 8.06 5.66 9.26
C GLY A 45 7.80 4.21 8.81
N ALA A 46 7.26 3.98 7.62
CA ALA A 46 7.08 2.63 7.07
C ALA A 46 8.40 1.87 6.88
N LEU A 47 9.52 2.59 6.67
CA LEU A 47 10.85 2.00 6.51
C LEU A 47 11.36 1.31 7.79
N ASN A 48 10.80 1.67 8.95
CA ASN A 48 11.17 1.13 10.25
C ASN A 48 10.17 0.06 10.75
N LEU A 49 9.13 -0.24 9.97
CA LEU A 49 8.09 -1.19 10.35
C LEU A 49 8.42 -2.58 9.79
N ALA A 50 8.71 -3.52 10.68
CA ALA A 50 8.84 -4.94 10.33
C ALA A 50 7.50 -5.65 10.55
N LEU A 51 6.86 -6.06 9.45
CA LEU A 51 5.67 -6.90 9.50
C LEU A 51 6.09 -8.36 9.72
N ASP A 52 5.40 -9.07 10.60
CA ASP A 52 5.64 -10.50 10.79
C ASP A 52 4.95 -11.35 9.71
N ASP A 53 5.31 -12.63 9.64
CA ASP A 53 4.78 -13.57 8.64
C ASP A 53 3.24 -13.65 8.68
N GLY A 54 2.63 -13.49 9.86
CA GLY A 54 1.19 -13.50 10.03
C GLY A 54 0.52 -12.27 9.43
N ASP A 55 1.12 -11.11 9.64
CA ASP A 55 0.65 -9.84 9.05
C ASP A 55 0.80 -9.88 7.52
N LEU A 56 1.95 -10.33 7.01
CA LEU A 56 2.20 -10.48 5.58
C LEU A 56 1.19 -11.43 4.94
N ALA A 57 1.03 -12.64 5.49
CA ALA A 57 0.07 -13.62 4.97
C ALA A 57 -1.37 -13.09 4.97
N LYS A 58 -1.76 -12.32 5.99
CA LYS A 58 -3.09 -11.71 6.07
C LYS A 58 -3.29 -10.62 5.01
N LEU A 59 -2.26 -9.80 4.77
CA LEU A 59 -2.29 -8.74 3.76
C LEU A 59 -2.32 -9.35 2.35
N ASP A 60 -1.47 -10.33 2.06
CA ASP A 60 -1.42 -11.04 0.77
C ASP A 60 -2.76 -11.72 0.44
N ALA A 61 -3.37 -12.38 1.42
CA ALA A 61 -4.69 -13.02 1.24
C ALA A 61 -5.82 -12.00 1.01
N THR A 62 -5.69 -10.79 1.55
CA THR A 62 -6.71 -9.74 1.38
C THR A 62 -6.55 -8.98 0.07
N PHE A 63 -5.32 -8.68 -0.34
CA PHE A 63 -5.00 -7.81 -1.47
C PHE A 63 -4.44 -8.61 -2.66
N THR A 64 -5.17 -9.63 -3.07
CA THR A 64 -4.81 -10.46 -4.23
C THR A 64 -4.78 -9.66 -5.53
N PRO A 65 -4.04 -10.12 -6.57
CA PRO A 65 -4.07 -9.48 -7.88
C PRO A 65 -5.51 -9.31 -8.41
N GLY A 66 -5.88 -8.07 -8.72
CA GLY A 66 -7.25 -7.72 -9.14
C GLY A 66 -8.22 -7.35 -8.02
N ALA A 67 -7.79 -7.34 -6.75
CA ALA A 67 -8.60 -6.89 -5.62
C ALA A 67 -8.97 -5.40 -5.68
N ALA A 68 -8.20 -4.59 -6.42
CA ALA A 68 -8.50 -3.18 -6.63
C ALA A 68 -9.75 -3.01 -7.50
N GLN A 69 -10.70 -2.18 -7.04
CA GLN A 69 -11.90 -1.88 -7.82
C GLN A 69 -11.63 -0.82 -8.89
N GLY A 70 -12.27 -1.02 -10.04
CA GLY A 70 -12.25 -0.07 -11.14
C GLY A 70 -11.20 -0.37 -12.20
N THR A 71 -11.30 0.35 -13.31
CA THR A 71 -10.39 0.24 -14.45
C THR A 71 -9.27 1.29 -14.32
N ARG A 72 -8.13 1.04 -14.97
CA ARG A 72 -7.01 1.99 -15.04
C ARG A 72 -7.43 3.39 -15.54
N TYR A 73 -8.42 3.43 -16.44
CA TYR A 73 -9.05 4.65 -16.91
C TYR A 73 -10.57 4.53 -16.81
N PRO A 74 -11.30 5.62 -16.53
CA PRO A 74 -12.76 5.63 -16.71
C PRO A 74 -13.16 5.18 -18.12
N ALA A 75 -14.35 4.63 -18.31
CA ALA A 75 -14.79 4.06 -19.59
C ALA A 75 -14.60 5.01 -20.80
N GLY A 76 -14.85 6.31 -20.64
CA GLY A 76 -14.59 7.31 -21.70
C GLY A 76 -13.11 7.58 -21.96
N GLY A 77 -12.25 7.36 -20.97
CA GLY A 77 -10.80 7.47 -21.08
C GLY A 77 -10.15 6.28 -21.78
N MET A 78 -10.69 5.06 -21.61
CA MET A 78 -10.22 3.86 -22.32
C MET A 78 -10.32 4.05 -23.84
N LYS A 79 -11.46 4.55 -24.34
CA LYS A 79 -11.68 4.84 -25.77
C LYS A 79 -10.64 5.77 -26.40
N ARG A 80 -10.00 6.66 -25.61
CA ARG A 80 -8.99 7.61 -26.12
C ARG A 80 -7.58 7.02 -26.22
N VAL A 81 -7.30 5.92 -25.52
CA VAL A 81 -6.01 5.21 -25.57
C VAL A 81 -6.09 3.95 -26.44
N GLY A 82 -7.15 3.81 -27.25
CA GLY A 82 -7.33 2.69 -28.18
C GLY A 82 -7.77 1.38 -27.53
N LEU A 83 -8.35 1.44 -26.32
CA LEU A 83 -8.90 0.30 -25.57
C LEU A 83 -10.39 0.45 -25.27
#